data_AF-A0A973C2Q6-F1
#
_entry.id   AF-A0A973C2Q6-F1
#
_cell.length_a   1.000
_cell.length_b   1.000
_cell.length_c   1.000
_cell.angle_alpha   90.00
_cell.angle_beta   90.00
_cell.angle_gamma   90.00
#
_symmetry.space_group_name_H-M   'P 1'
#
loop_
_entity.id
_entity.type
_entity.pdbx_description
1 polymer ?
#
loop_
_entity_poly.entity_id
_entity_poly.type
_entity_poly.pdbx_seq_one_letter_code
_entity_poly.pdbx_strand_id
1 'polypeptide(L)'
;MIKHKDMRKYLLAHDLPTNDFGNASFFAFVEYVSPLRKCHVETLVSFVLAGYCEGTVRLDPNDDLTQTDYMMNFTCAWHECHFDLASSSFTIRGSDQDKMGGDFVVRIRQA
;
A
#
# COMPACT_ATOMS: atom_id res chain seq x y z
N MET A 1 12.61 10.29 -7.71
CA MET A 1 12.22 10.27 -6.28
C MET A 1 10.84 10.94 -6.16
N ILE A 2 9.76 10.18 -6.41
CA ILE A 2 8.37 10.64 -6.62
C ILE A 2 7.38 9.77 -5.81
N LYS A 3 7.85 8.99 -4.82
CA LYS A 3 7.07 7.88 -4.25
C LYS A 3 5.79 8.30 -3.50
N HIS A 4 5.74 9.48 -2.88
CA HIS A 4 4.55 9.94 -2.14
C HIS A 4 3.52 10.70 -3.00
N LYS A 5 3.83 11.07 -4.26
CA LYS A 5 2.90 11.88 -5.07
C LYS A 5 1.63 11.09 -5.39
N ASP A 6 1.78 9.83 -5.76
CA ASP A 6 0.65 8.94 -6.05
C ASP A 6 -0.19 8.66 -4.79
N MET A 7 0.44 8.56 -3.62
CA MET A 7 -0.27 8.42 -2.35
C MET A 7 -1.14 9.65 -2.06
N ARG A 8 -0.58 10.87 -2.24
CA ARG A 8 -1.34 12.12 -2.05
C ARG A 8 -2.49 12.26 -3.06
N LYS A 9 -2.28 11.85 -4.32
CA LYS A 9 -3.34 11.84 -5.33
C LYS A 9 -4.47 10.88 -4.97
N TYR A 10 -4.14 9.68 -4.48
CA TYR A 10 -5.13 8.71 -4.01
C TYR A 10 -5.96 9.30 -2.88
N LEU A 11 -5.32 9.87 -1.85
CA LEU A 11 -6.06 10.47 -0.72
C LEU A 11 -6.98 11.61 -1.18
N LEU A 12 -6.49 12.48 -2.08
CA LEU A 12 -7.28 13.60 -2.61
C LEU A 12 -8.45 13.13 -3.46
N ALA A 13 -8.27 12.09 -4.29
CA ALA A 13 -9.34 11.56 -5.13
C ALA A 13 -10.47 10.89 -4.33
N HIS A 14 -10.19 10.54 -3.07
CA HIS A 14 -11.11 9.82 -2.18
C HIS A 14 -11.50 10.62 -0.92
N ASP A 15 -11.14 11.91 -0.85
CA ASP A 15 -11.37 12.78 0.31
C ASP A 15 -10.93 12.17 1.65
N LEU A 16 -9.80 11.45 1.63
CA LEU A 16 -9.30 10.74 2.81
C LEU A 16 -8.50 11.66 3.74
N PRO A 17 -8.76 11.60 5.06
CA PRO A 17 -8.13 12.50 6.01
C PRO A 17 -6.66 12.15 6.24
N THR A 18 -5.87 13.18 6.54
CA THR A 18 -4.54 13.05 7.11
C THR A 18 -4.55 13.49 8.57
N ASN A 19 -3.71 12.89 9.40
CA ASN A 19 -3.47 13.33 10.77
C ASN A 19 -2.57 14.57 10.83
N ASP A 20 -2.32 15.08 12.05
CA ASP A 20 -1.50 16.28 12.30
C ASP A 20 -0.06 16.15 11.79
N PHE A 21 0.42 14.93 11.59
CA PHE A 21 1.74 14.62 11.05
C PHE A 21 1.73 14.45 9.52
N GLY A 22 0.58 14.63 8.88
CA GLY A 22 0.39 14.49 7.43
C GLY A 22 0.28 13.05 6.93
N ASN A 23 0.26 12.04 7.81
CA ASN A 23 0.07 10.62 7.47
C ASN A 23 -1.42 10.29 7.39
N ALA A 24 -1.78 9.18 6.73
CA ALA A 24 -3.18 8.76 6.62
C ALA A 24 -3.35 7.29 7.00
N SER A 25 -4.51 6.97 7.60
CA SER A 25 -4.95 5.60 7.87
C SER A 25 -6.43 5.50 7.51
N PHE A 26 -6.79 4.49 6.72
CA PHE A 26 -8.15 4.32 6.18
C PHE A 26 -8.43 2.86 5.85
N PHE A 27 -9.70 2.45 5.91
CA PHE A 27 -10.10 1.12 5.47
C PHE A 27 -10.18 1.07 3.94
N ALA A 28 -9.74 -0.05 3.36
CA ALA A 28 -9.75 -0.27 1.93
C ALA A 28 -9.83 -1.76 1.59
N PHE A 29 -10.36 -2.07 0.41
CA PHE A 29 -10.24 -3.38 -0.19
C PHE A 29 -8.83 -3.55 -0.78
N VAL A 30 -8.17 -4.61 -0.35
CA VAL A 30 -6.80 -4.97 -0.71
C VAL A 30 -6.79 -6.32 -1.42
N GLU A 31 -6.35 -6.31 -2.68
CA GLU A 31 -5.97 -7.54 -3.39
C GLU A 31 -4.45 -7.68 -3.32
N TYR A 32 -3.96 -8.73 -2.69
CA TYR A 32 -2.55 -9.09 -2.70
C TYR A 32 -2.35 -10.29 -3.63
N VAL A 33 -1.40 -10.20 -4.57
CA VAL A 33 -1.02 -11.30 -5.46
C VAL A 33 0.49 -11.47 -5.48
N SER A 34 0.97 -12.69 -5.27
CA SER A 34 2.34 -13.14 -5.56
C SER A 34 2.30 -14.52 -6.24
N PRO A 35 3.43 -15.06 -6.73
CA PRO A 35 3.49 -16.42 -7.25
C PRO A 35 3.01 -17.51 -6.29
N LEU A 36 3.14 -17.28 -4.98
CA LEU A 36 2.83 -18.27 -3.95
C LEU A 36 1.47 -18.08 -3.30
N ARG A 37 0.97 -16.85 -3.27
CA ARG A 37 -0.17 -16.47 -2.43
C ARG A 37 -1.06 -15.47 -3.15
N LYS A 38 -2.37 -15.57 -2.88
CA LYS A 38 -3.35 -14.57 -3.25
C LYS A 38 -4.31 -14.36 -2.09
N CYS A 39 -4.70 -13.12 -1.82
CA CYS A 39 -5.82 -12.84 -0.93
C CYS A 39 -6.58 -11.59 -1.40
N HIS A 40 -7.83 -11.47 -0.97
CA HIS A 40 -8.65 -10.30 -1.15
C HIS A 40 -9.33 -10.00 0.19
N VAL A 41 -9.00 -8.88 0.80
CA VAL A 41 -9.44 -8.55 2.15
C VAL A 41 -9.80 -7.08 2.26
N GLU A 42 -10.72 -6.76 3.17
CA GLU A 42 -10.83 -5.40 3.69
C GLU A 42 -9.94 -5.27 4.92
N THR A 43 -9.06 -4.28 4.94
CA THR A 43 -8.19 -4.02 6.10
C THR A 43 -7.83 -2.55 6.23
N LEU A 44 -7.25 -2.18 7.37
CA LEU A 44 -6.70 -0.84 7.58
C LEU A 44 -5.40 -0.69 6.78
N VAL A 45 -5.34 0.35 5.97
CA VAL A 45 -4.18 0.77 5.19
C VAL A 45 -3.62 2.04 5.79
N SER A 46 -2.30 2.11 5.97
CA SER A 46 -1.62 3.31 6.44
C SER A 46 -0.57 3.81 5.44
N PHE A 47 -0.64 5.10 5.13
CA PHE A 47 0.25 5.83 4.25
C PHE A 47 1.16 6.76 5.07
N VAL A 48 2.47 6.52 5.02
CA VAL A 48 3.48 7.41 5.61
C VAL A 48 3.86 8.48 4.58
N LEU A 49 3.41 9.70 4.80
CA LEU A 49 3.48 10.83 3.86
C LEU A 49 4.44 11.94 4.30
N ALA A 50 4.91 11.90 5.54
CA ALA A 50 5.94 12.79 6.05
C ALA A 50 6.78 12.08 7.12
N GLY A 51 8.04 12.50 7.22
CA GLY A 51 8.98 12.01 8.23
C GLY A 51 9.83 10.83 7.77
N TYR A 52 10.36 10.06 8.73
CA TYR A 52 11.22 8.92 8.44
C TYR A 52 10.46 7.83 7.69
N CYS A 53 11.08 7.26 6.65
CA CYS A 53 10.45 6.28 5.76
C CYS A 53 9.21 6.78 5.00
N GLU A 54 9.16 8.07 4.66
CA GLU A 54 8.16 8.64 3.75
C GLU A 54 8.02 7.81 2.46
N GLY A 55 6.77 7.56 2.05
CA GLY A 55 6.40 6.67 0.97
C GLY A 55 6.11 5.23 1.41
N THR A 56 6.19 4.92 2.71
CA THR A 56 5.89 3.57 3.22
C THR A 56 4.38 3.33 3.26
N VAL A 57 3.97 2.14 2.83
CA VAL A 57 2.59 1.65 2.97
C VAL A 57 2.57 0.50 3.96
N ARG A 58 1.60 0.48 4.86
CA ARG A 58 1.37 -0.60 5.82
C ARG A 58 -0.04 -1.13 5.67
N LEU A 59 -0.19 -2.44 5.80
CA LEU A 59 -1.46 -3.13 5.90
C LEU A 59 -1.56 -3.70 7.30
N ASP A 60 -2.72 -3.57 7.93
CA ASP A 60 -2.97 -4.26 9.19
C ASP A 60 -3.34 -5.72 8.93
N PRO A 61 -2.89 -6.65 9.78
CA PRO A 61 -3.23 -8.06 9.63
C PRO A 61 -4.69 -8.32 9.97
N ASN A 62 -5.23 -9.37 9.35
CA ASN A 62 -6.51 -9.96 9.71
C ASN A 62 -6.44 -11.49 9.55
N ASP A 63 -7.58 -12.18 9.62
CA ASP A 63 -7.64 -13.64 9.57
C ASP A 63 -7.09 -14.22 8.25
N ASP A 64 -7.25 -13.50 7.13
CA ASP A 64 -6.84 -13.95 5.78
C ASP A 64 -5.51 -13.33 5.31
N LEU A 65 -5.10 -12.20 5.90
CA LEU A 65 -3.89 -11.45 5.58
C LEU A 65 -2.96 -11.45 6.80
N THR A 66 -2.12 -12.49 6.90
CA THR A 66 -1.21 -12.69 8.03
C THR A 66 0.24 -12.33 7.70
N GLN A 67 1.02 -11.90 8.69
CA GLN A 67 2.44 -11.57 8.50
C GLN A 67 3.30 -12.79 8.15
N THR A 68 2.84 -14.01 8.50
CA THR A 68 3.56 -15.24 8.16
C THR A 68 3.47 -15.55 6.66
N ASP A 69 2.34 -15.24 6.05
CA ASP A 69 2.07 -15.59 4.65
C ASP A 69 2.25 -14.42 3.67
N TYR A 70 2.14 -13.18 4.15
CA TYR A 70 2.10 -11.98 3.33
C TYR A 70 3.04 -10.89 3.83
N MET A 71 3.57 -10.09 2.89
CA MET A 71 4.25 -8.86 3.21
C MET A 71 3.23 -7.79 3.62
N MET A 72 3.40 -7.25 4.82
CA MET A 72 2.47 -6.26 5.40
C MET A 72 3.05 -4.85 5.43
N ASN A 73 4.36 -4.71 5.22
CA ASN A 73 5.07 -3.44 5.35
C ASN A 73 5.93 -3.16 4.11
N PHE A 74 5.42 -2.28 3.25
CA PHE A 74 6.06 -1.88 2.02
C PHE A 74 6.93 -0.67 2.27
N THR A 75 8.18 -0.90 2.65
CA THR A 75 9.13 0.18 2.93
C THR A 75 9.51 0.89 1.63
N CYS A 76 9.57 2.23 1.66
CA CYS A 76 9.80 3.07 0.48
C CYS A 76 11.11 2.80 -0.28
N ALA A 77 12.06 2.04 0.25
CA ALA A 77 13.29 1.66 -0.45
C ALA A 77 13.05 0.59 -1.53
N TRP A 78 12.08 -0.30 -1.35
CA TRP A 78 12.02 -1.59 -2.06
C TRP A 78 10.72 -1.83 -2.84
N HIS A 79 9.91 -0.79 -3.01
CA HIS A 79 8.70 -0.84 -3.82
C HIS A 79 8.54 0.40 -4.68
N GLU A 80 7.70 0.25 -5.70
CA GLU A 80 7.13 1.32 -6.49
C GLU A 80 5.62 1.34 -6.28
N CYS A 81 5.04 2.54 -6.32
CA CYS A 81 3.61 2.71 -6.24
C CYS A 81 3.10 3.62 -7.35
N HIS A 82 1.86 3.38 -7.75
CA HIS A 82 1.18 4.15 -8.77
C HIS A 82 -0.31 4.24 -8.47
N PHE A 83 -0.87 5.44 -8.57
CA PHE A 83 -2.29 5.65 -8.52
C PHE A 83 -2.83 5.86 -9.93
N ASP A 84 -3.72 4.97 -10.35
CA ASP A 84 -4.51 5.14 -11.57
C ASP A 84 -5.89 5.69 -11.21
N LEU A 85 -6.15 6.92 -11.65
CA LEU A 85 -7.42 7.59 -11.43
C LEU A 85 -8.58 6.93 -12.20
N ALA A 86 -8.33 6.32 -13.35
CA ALA A 86 -9.39 5.74 -14.18
C ALA A 86 -9.97 4.47 -13.54
N SER A 87 -9.10 3.61 -12.99
CA SER A 87 -9.52 2.42 -12.24
C SER A 87 -9.69 2.66 -10.74
N SER A 88 -9.42 3.90 -10.27
CA SER A 88 -9.40 4.28 -8.86
C SER A 88 -8.56 3.33 -7.99
N SER A 89 -7.45 2.86 -8.54
CA SER A 89 -6.65 1.77 -7.95
C SER A 89 -5.26 2.26 -7.62
N PHE A 90 -4.85 2.08 -6.36
CA PHE A 90 -3.48 2.27 -5.94
C PHE A 90 -2.72 0.95 -6.00
N THR A 91 -1.70 0.87 -6.84
CA THR A 91 -0.92 -0.35 -7.07
C THR A 91 0.45 -0.22 -6.41
N ILE A 92 0.88 -1.24 -5.67
CA ILE A 92 2.22 -1.40 -5.10
C ILE A 92 2.88 -2.60 -5.77
N ARG A 93 4.10 -2.42 -6.24
CA ARG A 93 4.92 -3.50 -6.81
C ARG A 93 6.26 -3.57 -6.10
N GLY A 94 6.71 -4.78 -5.79
CA GLY A 94 8.07 -5.01 -5.33
C GLY A 94 9.07 -4.62 -6.42
N SER A 95 10.10 -3.84 -6.08
CA SER A 95 11.16 -3.48 -7.01
C SER A 95 12.46 -4.28 -6.80
N ASP A 96 12.55 -5.01 -5.69
CA ASP A 96 13.75 -5.76 -5.29
C ASP A 96 13.39 -7.18 -4.86
N GLN A 97 13.96 -8.16 -5.58
CA GLN A 97 13.69 -9.58 -5.40
C GLN A 97 14.33 -10.16 -4.14
N ASP A 98 15.50 -9.66 -3.75
CA ASP A 98 16.27 -10.20 -2.65
C ASP A 98 15.80 -9.64 -1.29
N LYS A 99 15.16 -8.46 -1.29
CA LYS A 99 14.68 -7.79 -0.07
C LYS A 99 13.20 -7.98 0.20
N MET A 100 12.37 -8.08 -0.83
CA MET A 100 10.90 -8.13 -0.68
C MET A 100 10.25 -9.34 -1.36
N GLY A 101 11.03 -10.29 -1.88
CA GLY A 101 10.52 -11.44 -2.63
C GLY A 101 10.15 -11.13 -4.09
N GLY A 102 10.22 -9.85 -4.51
CA GLY A 102 10.37 -9.39 -5.90
C GLY A 102 9.17 -9.43 -6.82
N ASP A 103 8.24 -10.37 -6.62
CA ASP A 103 7.13 -10.56 -7.55
C ASP A 103 5.82 -10.55 -6.77
N PHE A 104 5.39 -9.36 -6.37
CA PHE A 104 4.05 -9.17 -5.83
C PHE A 104 3.43 -7.91 -6.41
N VAL A 105 2.10 -7.93 -6.46
CA VAL A 105 1.26 -6.81 -6.81
C VAL A 105 0.19 -6.68 -5.74
N VAL A 106 0.17 -5.53 -5.08
CA VAL A 106 -0.91 -5.17 -4.16
C VAL A 106 -1.76 -4.08 -4.81
N ARG A 107 -3.07 -4.28 -4.85
CA ARG A 107 -4.03 -3.27 -5.31
C ARG A 107 -4.91 -2.85 -4.15
N ILE A 108 -5.01 -1.56 -3.93
CA ILE A 108 -5.81 -0.94 -2.89
C ILE A 108 -6.89 -0.10 -3.57
N ARG A 109 -8.13 -0.31 -3.14
CA ARG A 109 -9.31 0.44 -3.58
C ARG A 109 -10.14 0.84 -2.37
N GLN A 110 -10.76 2.00 -2.44
CA GLN A 110 -11.57 2.50 -1.33
C GLN A 110 -12.70 1.51 -0.99
N ALA A 111 -12.88 1.26 0.32
CA ALA A 111 -13.95 0.43 0.85
C ALA A 111 -15.33 1.05 0.63
#